data_AF-X1J0K0-F1
#
_entry.id   AF-X1J0K0-F1
#
_cell.length_a   1.000
_cell.length_b   1.000
_cell.length_c   1.000
_cell.angle_alpha   90.00
_cell.angle_beta   90.00
_cell.angle_gamma   90.00
#
_symmetry.space_group_name_H-M   'P 1'
#
loop_
_entity.id
_entity.type
_entity.pdbx_description
1 polymer ?
#
loop_
_entity_poly.entity_id
_entity_poly.type
_entity_poly.pdbx_seq_one_letter_code
_entity_poly.pdbx_strand_id
1 'polypeptide(L)'
;IVDALSLVMSKRGILMYNADQIGIKLLVTTTRKALELNPENELARSTLDGVQVDLEIEELFMAMNNHKMNRACRLAVESKHQEVRDAFFKFINDTFKNLDTVAPDKREKLFLLRKIAGWCSRVDESHPVLIDIYNKIRRLE
;
A
#
# COMPACT_ATOMS: atom_id res chain seq x y z
N ILE A 1 13.62 -5.87 -34.34
CA ILE A 1 14.47 -4.79 -33.75
C ILE A 1 13.72 -4.07 -32.63
N VAL A 2 12.50 -3.61 -32.90
CA VAL A 2 11.66 -2.90 -31.90
C VAL A 2 11.39 -3.75 -30.65
N ASP A 3 11.09 -5.05 -30.80
CA ASP A 3 10.87 -5.95 -29.64
C ASP A 3 12.11 -6.11 -28.77
N ALA A 4 13.27 -6.30 -29.41
CA ALA A 4 14.54 -6.42 -28.70
C ALA A 4 14.91 -5.10 -27.98
N LEU A 5 14.64 -3.96 -28.60
CA LEU A 5 14.84 -2.65 -27.99
C LEU A 5 13.93 -2.45 -26.77
N SER A 6 12.63 -2.76 -26.91
CA SER A 6 11.67 -2.72 -25.82
C SER A 6 12.13 -3.57 -24.63
N LEU A 7 12.57 -4.81 -24.90
CA LEU A 7 13.06 -5.72 -23.85
C LEU A 7 14.32 -5.19 -23.16
N VAL A 8 15.29 -4.66 -23.93
CA VAL A 8 16.53 -4.09 -23.38
C VAL A 8 16.23 -2.85 -22.53
N MET A 9 15.31 -1.99 -22.98
CA MET A 9 14.88 -0.82 -22.22
C MET A 9 14.27 -1.21 -20.88
N SER A 10 13.38 -2.21 -20.85
CA SER A 10 12.81 -2.73 -19.59
C SER A 10 13.89 -3.27 -18.66
N LYS A 11 14.76 -4.17 -19.17
CA LYS A 11 15.84 -4.77 -18.37
C LYS A 11 16.77 -3.71 -17.79
N ARG A 12 17.17 -2.73 -18.61
CA ARG A 12 18.06 -1.65 -18.18
C ARG A 12 17.39 -0.76 -17.14
N GLY A 13 16.12 -0.41 -17.34
CA GLY A 13 15.36 0.37 -16.36
C GLY A 13 15.32 -0.32 -14.99
N ILE A 14 14.98 -1.62 -14.96
CA ILE A 14 14.95 -2.41 -13.73
C ILE A 14 16.32 -2.45 -13.05
N LEU A 15 17.38 -2.73 -13.82
CA LEU A 15 18.75 -2.79 -13.26
C LEU A 15 19.18 -1.45 -12.66
N MET A 16 18.88 -0.35 -13.33
CA MET A 16 19.22 0.98 -12.83
C MET A 16 18.40 1.36 -11.60
N TYR A 17 17.12 0.96 -11.53
CA TYR A 17 16.28 1.19 -10.37
C TYR A 17 16.78 0.39 -9.15
N ASN A 18 17.05 -0.90 -9.33
CA ASN A 18 17.56 -1.77 -8.28
C ASN A 18 18.95 -1.36 -7.78
N ALA A 19 19.71 -0.63 -8.59
CA ALA A 19 21.00 -0.06 -8.22
C ALA A 19 20.89 1.37 -7.66
N ASP A 20 19.68 1.84 -7.33
CA ASP A 20 19.37 3.19 -6.84
C ASP A 20 19.87 4.33 -7.75
N GLN A 21 20.13 4.04 -9.03
CA GLN A 21 20.61 5.03 -10.01
C GLN A 21 19.48 5.87 -10.58
N ILE A 22 18.24 5.35 -10.56
CA ILE A 22 17.04 6.04 -11.00
C ILE A 22 15.93 5.89 -9.98
N GLY A 23 15.11 6.93 -9.82
CA GLY A 23 13.90 6.86 -9.01
C GLY A 23 12.73 6.18 -9.73
N ILE A 24 11.73 5.80 -8.95
CA ILE A 24 10.51 5.11 -9.40
C ILE A 24 9.79 5.82 -10.56
N LYS A 25 9.75 7.16 -10.56
CA LYS A 25 9.16 7.97 -11.66
C LYS A 25 9.85 7.75 -13.00
N LEU A 26 11.17 7.63 -12.99
CA LEU A 26 11.96 7.40 -14.20
C LEU A 26 11.83 5.94 -14.66
N LEU A 27 11.71 4.99 -13.73
CA LEU A 27 11.37 3.61 -14.06
C LEU A 27 10.01 3.52 -14.76
N VAL A 28 8.94 4.12 -14.21
CA VAL A 28 7.60 4.19 -14.84
C VAL A 28 7.69 4.74 -16.26
N THR A 29 8.39 5.87 -16.44
CA THR A 29 8.52 6.52 -17.75
C THR A 29 9.24 5.62 -18.74
N THR A 30 10.32 4.96 -18.31
CA THR A 30 11.11 4.05 -19.16
C THR A 30 10.30 2.82 -19.55
N THR A 31 9.55 2.25 -18.62
CA THR A 31 8.70 1.08 -18.85
C THR A 31 7.52 1.40 -19.76
N ARG A 32 6.89 2.57 -19.63
CA ARG A 32 5.85 3.03 -20.57
C ARG A 32 6.39 3.18 -22.00
N LYS A 33 7.57 3.78 -22.16
CA LYS A 33 8.24 3.85 -23.47
C LYS A 33 8.55 2.47 -24.05
N ALA A 34 8.92 1.50 -23.21
CA ALA A 34 9.11 0.13 -23.67
C ALA A 34 7.79 -0.48 -24.18
N LEU A 35 6.65 -0.20 -23.53
CA LEU A 35 5.32 -0.63 -23.99
C LEU A 35 4.83 0.10 -25.24
N GLU A 36 5.18 1.38 -25.42
CA GLU A 36 4.91 2.12 -26.67
C GLU A 36 5.61 1.46 -27.86
N LEU A 37 6.82 0.91 -27.65
CA LEU A 37 7.55 0.17 -28.67
C LEU A 37 6.98 -1.24 -28.90
N ASN A 38 6.65 -1.95 -27.82
CA ASN A 38 6.04 -3.28 -27.91
C ASN A 38 5.01 -3.45 -26.76
N PRO A 39 3.70 -3.31 -27.04
CA PRO A 39 2.64 -3.49 -26.05
C PRO A 39 2.58 -4.90 -25.45
N GLU A 40 3.10 -5.90 -26.17
CA GLU A 40 3.12 -7.30 -25.74
C GLU A 40 4.36 -7.67 -24.91
N ASN A 41 5.25 -6.70 -24.62
CA ASN A 41 6.39 -6.94 -23.74
C ASN A 41 5.92 -7.24 -22.30
N GLU A 42 5.82 -8.53 -21.98
CA GLU A 42 5.41 -9.03 -20.67
C GLU A 42 6.27 -8.50 -19.53
N LEU A 43 7.57 -8.38 -19.72
CA LEU A 43 8.47 -7.84 -18.70
C LEU A 43 8.11 -6.39 -18.40
N ALA A 44 7.86 -5.58 -19.43
CA ALA A 44 7.44 -4.20 -19.25
C ALA A 44 6.07 -4.10 -18.58
N ARG A 45 5.11 -4.94 -18.98
CA ARG A 45 3.77 -4.98 -18.37
C ARG A 45 3.84 -5.34 -16.89
N SER A 46 4.51 -6.43 -16.55
CA SER A 46 4.67 -6.89 -15.16
C SER A 46 5.45 -5.88 -14.32
N THR A 47 6.50 -5.26 -14.87
CA THR A 47 7.25 -4.20 -14.18
C THR A 47 6.36 -2.99 -13.90
N LEU A 48 5.54 -2.57 -14.87
CA LEU A 48 4.67 -1.41 -14.68
C LEU A 48 3.60 -1.67 -13.61
N ASP A 49 3.02 -2.87 -13.59
CA ASP A 49 2.03 -3.27 -12.59
C ASP A 49 2.66 -3.33 -11.18
N GLY A 50 3.83 -3.96 -11.03
CA GLY A 50 4.55 -4.00 -9.75
C GLY A 50 4.94 -2.60 -9.24
N VAL A 51 5.45 -1.74 -10.12
CA VAL A 51 5.78 -0.35 -9.75
C VAL A 51 4.54 0.47 -9.38
N GLN A 52 3.40 0.19 -10.00
CA GLN A 52 2.14 0.82 -9.66
C GLN A 52 1.68 0.43 -8.24
N VAL A 53 1.85 -0.85 -7.86
CA VAL A 53 1.61 -1.32 -6.49
C VAL A 53 2.51 -0.57 -5.51
N ASP A 54 3.81 -0.48 -5.78
CA ASP A 54 4.77 0.20 -4.90
C ASP A 54 4.40 1.68 -4.68
N LEU A 55 4.00 2.38 -5.75
CA LEU A 55 3.55 3.78 -5.68
C LEU A 55 2.27 3.94 -4.84
N GLU A 56 1.31 3.04 -5.00
CA GLU A 56 0.06 3.06 -4.22
C GLU A 56 0.33 2.79 -2.74
N ILE A 57 1.23 1.85 -2.43
CA ILE A 57 1.68 1.57 -1.05
C ILE A 57 2.42 2.77 -0.45
N GLU A 58 3.31 3.42 -1.21
CA GLU A 58 4.01 4.63 -0.76
C GLU A 58 3.03 5.77 -0.46
N GLU A 59 2.06 6.00 -1.34
CA GLU A 59 1.03 7.01 -1.14
C GLU A 59 0.15 6.69 0.08
N LEU A 60 -0.20 5.42 0.24
CA LEU A 60 -0.95 4.92 1.39
C LEU A 60 -0.18 5.17 2.70
N PHE A 61 1.11 4.82 2.77
CA PHE A 61 1.93 5.07 3.96
C PHE A 61 2.12 6.56 4.22
N MET A 62 2.31 7.38 3.19
CA MET A 62 2.34 8.83 3.35
C MET A 62 1.02 9.37 3.94
N ALA A 63 -0.13 8.85 3.51
CA ALA A 63 -1.41 9.25 4.08
C ALA A 63 -1.54 8.83 5.56
N MET A 64 -1.11 7.61 5.91
CA MET A 64 -1.17 7.09 7.28
C MET A 64 -0.21 7.83 8.22
N ASN A 65 1.04 8.04 7.81
CA ASN A 65 2.06 8.75 8.59
C ASN A 65 1.70 10.23 8.81
N ASN A 66 0.98 10.86 7.88
CA ASN A 66 0.46 12.22 8.04
C ASN A 66 -0.90 12.28 8.77
N HIS A 67 -1.32 11.19 9.42
CA HIS A 67 -2.61 11.06 10.12
C HIS A 67 -3.85 11.32 9.25
N LYS A 68 -3.73 11.21 7.92
CA LYS A 68 -4.82 11.40 6.94
C LYS A 68 -5.56 10.07 6.72
N MET A 69 -6.05 9.44 7.78
CA MET A 69 -6.64 8.09 7.72
C MET A 69 -7.84 7.97 6.78
N ASN A 70 -8.65 9.02 6.62
CA ASN A 70 -9.74 9.03 5.64
C ASN A 70 -9.23 8.93 4.19
N ARG A 71 -8.06 9.51 3.89
CA ARG A 71 -7.40 9.34 2.58
C ARG A 71 -6.82 7.93 2.47
N ALA A 72 -6.16 7.43 3.51
CA ALA A 72 -5.62 6.07 3.51
C ALA A 72 -6.70 5.00 3.26
N CYS A 73 -7.87 5.12 3.91
CA CYS A 73 -9.00 4.21 3.68
C CYS A 73 -9.46 4.26 2.21
N ARG A 74 -9.56 5.45 1.62
CA ARG A 74 -9.97 5.60 0.21
C ARG A 74 -8.96 4.94 -0.73
N LEU A 75 -7.66 5.17 -0.52
CA LEU A 75 -6.60 4.54 -1.31
C LEU A 75 -6.67 3.01 -1.25
N ALA A 76 -6.90 2.45 -0.06
CA ALA A 76 -7.04 1.00 0.10
C ALA A 76 -8.31 0.43 -0.56
N VAL A 77 -9.42 1.16 -0.51
CA VAL A 77 -10.71 0.75 -1.12
C VAL A 77 -10.68 0.86 -2.64
N GLU A 78 -10.11 1.95 -3.17
CA GLU A 78 -10.06 2.25 -4.60
C GLU A 78 -8.98 1.44 -5.34
N SER A 79 -7.99 0.91 -4.62
CA SER A 79 -6.93 0.10 -5.23
C SER A 79 -7.46 -1.25 -5.74
N LYS A 80 -7.06 -1.58 -6.97
CA LYS A 80 -7.28 -2.90 -7.57
C LYS A 80 -6.33 -3.98 -7.01
N HIS A 81 -5.25 -3.57 -6.32
CA HIS A 81 -4.19 -4.45 -5.86
C HIS A 81 -4.44 -4.90 -4.42
N GLN A 82 -4.44 -6.22 -4.19
CA GLN A 82 -4.68 -6.77 -2.85
C GLN A 82 -3.56 -6.37 -1.88
N GLU A 83 -2.33 -6.23 -2.39
CA GLU A 83 -1.14 -5.84 -1.65
C GLU A 83 -1.30 -4.48 -0.96
N VAL A 84 -2.05 -3.55 -1.54
CA VAL A 84 -2.33 -2.23 -0.95
C VAL A 84 -3.29 -2.36 0.23
N ARG A 85 -4.33 -3.20 0.12
CA ARG A 85 -5.23 -3.52 1.24
C ARG A 85 -4.48 -4.24 2.36
N ASP A 86 -3.64 -5.20 2.01
CA ASP A 86 -2.83 -5.96 2.97
C ASP A 86 -1.85 -5.03 3.70
N ALA A 87 -1.22 -4.09 2.99
CA ALA A 87 -0.35 -3.07 3.59
C ALA A 87 -1.11 -2.17 4.57
N PHE A 88 -2.34 -1.76 4.25
CA PHE A 88 -3.21 -1.02 5.18
C PHE A 88 -3.47 -1.82 6.46
N PHE A 89 -3.91 -3.08 6.33
CA PHE A 89 -4.21 -3.90 7.50
C PHE A 89 -2.97 -4.26 8.32
N LYS A 90 -1.81 -4.43 7.68
CA LYS A 90 -0.53 -4.57 8.37
C LYS A 90 -0.23 -3.37 9.26
N PHE A 91 -0.37 -2.16 8.74
CA PHE A 91 -0.18 -0.94 9.52
C PHE A 91 -1.16 -0.85 10.71
N ILE A 92 -2.43 -1.21 10.50
CA ILE A 92 -3.41 -1.26 11.58
C ILE A 92 -3.04 -2.29 12.64
N ASN A 93 -2.62 -3.49 12.24
CA ASN A 93 -2.20 -4.54 13.16
C ASN A 93 -0.99 -4.10 14.00
N ASP A 94 -0.02 -3.44 13.39
CA ASP A 94 1.14 -2.92 14.09
C ASP A 94 0.75 -1.79 15.06
N THR A 95 -0.17 -0.92 14.66
CA THR A 95 -0.75 0.11 15.54
C THR A 95 -1.51 -0.51 16.72
N PHE A 96 -2.30 -1.55 16.47
CA PHE A 96 -3.08 -2.25 17.49
C PHE A 96 -2.18 -2.99 18.49
N LYS A 97 -1.10 -3.64 18.03
CA LYS A 97 -0.10 -4.28 18.89
C LYS A 97 0.62 -3.27 19.79
N ASN A 98 0.88 -2.07 19.27
CA ASN A 98 1.55 -0.99 20.01
C ASN A 98 0.57 -0.06 20.76
N LEU A 99 -0.72 -0.42 20.85
CA LEU A 99 -1.76 0.42 21.45
C LEU A 99 -1.43 0.84 22.88
N ASP A 100 -0.87 -0.08 23.68
CA ASP A 100 -0.53 0.18 25.08
C ASP A 100 0.60 1.22 25.22
N THR A 101 1.42 1.39 24.18
CA THR A 101 2.46 2.43 24.09
C THR A 101 1.89 3.75 23.58
N VAL A 102 0.94 3.70 22.65
CA VAL A 102 0.38 4.88 21.97
C VAL A 102 -0.70 5.59 22.80
N ALA A 103 -1.47 4.85 23.59
CA ALA A 103 -2.53 5.39 24.44
C ALA A 103 -2.46 4.70 25.80
N PRO A 104 -1.91 5.34 26.86
CA PRO A 104 -1.79 4.69 28.17
C PRO A 104 -3.14 4.61 28.91
N ASP A 105 -4.03 5.58 28.71
CA ASP A 105 -5.31 5.69 29.40
C ASP A 105 -6.42 4.82 28.79
N LYS A 106 -7.32 4.31 29.64
CA LYS A 106 -8.45 3.45 29.25
C LYS A 106 -9.40 4.15 28.25
N ARG A 107 -9.74 5.42 28.47
CA ARG A 107 -10.64 6.20 27.58
C ARG A 107 -9.96 6.50 26.26
N GLU A 108 -8.68 6.86 26.27
CA GLU A 108 -7.90 7.09 25.05
C GLU A 108 -7.80 5.82 24.19
N LYS A 109 -7.54 4.66 24.82
CA LYS A 109 -7.56 3.34 24.16
C LYS A 109 -8.90 3.06 23.51
N LEU A 110 -10.01 3.22 24.24
CA LEU A 110 -11.36 2.99 23.71
C LEU A 110 -11.67 3.90 22.52
N PHE A 111 -11.31 5.18 22.62
CA PHE A 111 -11.52 6.15 21.55
C PHE A 111 -10.74 5.78 20.28
N LEU A 112 -9.46 5.43 20.43
CA LEU A 112 -8.61 5.03 19.31
C LEU A 112 -9.09 3.71 18.69
N LEU A 113 -9.43 2.71 19.50
CA LEU A 113 -9.95 1.42 19.02
C LEU A 113 -11.24 1.57 18.22
N ARG A 114 -12.18 2.42 18.68
CA ARG A 114 -13.42 2.69 17.94
C ARG A 114 -13.15 3.38 16.60
N LYS A 115 -12.18 4.29 16.54
CA LYS A 115 -11.73 4.89 15.27
C LYS A 115 -11.10 3.87 14.34
N ILE A 116 -10.19 3.05 14.85
CA ILE A 116 -9.54 1.99 14.08
C ILE A 116 -10.57 1.00 13.54
N ALA A 117 -11.54 0.58 14.35
CA ALA A 117 -12.64 -0.27 13.90
C ALA A 117 -13.41 0.37 12.73
N GLY A 118 -13.75 1.65 12.85
CA GLY A 118 -14.45 2.40 11.79
C GLY A 118 -13.63 2.60 10.51
N TRP A 119 -12.29 2.63 10.59
CA TRP A 119 -11.43 2.65 9.42
C TRP A 119 -11.33 1.27 8.77
N CYS A 120 -11.17 0.22 9.57
CA CYS A 120 -11.11 -1.17 9.09
C CYS A 120 -12.39 -1.56 8.38
N SER A 121 -13.56 -1.28 8.99
CA SER A 121 -14.85 -1.65 8.40
C SER A 121 -15.16 -0.95 7.09
N ARG A 122 -14.55 0.22 6.85
CA ARG A 122 -14.66 0.93 5.56
C ARG A 122 -13.81 0.31 4.47
N VAL A 123 -12.71 -0.35 4.82
CA VAL A 123 -11.80 -1.00 3.86
C VAL A 123 -12.24 -2.44 3.60
N ASP A 124 -12.53 -3.19 4.65
CA ASP A 124 -13.09 -4.54 4.59
C ASP A 124 -13.83 -4.83 5.90
N GLU A 125 -15.17 -4.90 5.80
CA GLU A 125 -16.07 -5.16 6.93
C GLU A 125 -15.95 -6.57 7.52
N SER A 126 -15.36 -7.51 6.77
CA SER A 126 -15.21 -8.91 7.16
C SER A 126 -13.81 -9.24 7.66
N HIS A 127 -12.89 -8.26 7.66
CA HIS A 127 -11.49 -8.52 7.97
C HIS A 127 -11.32 -9.04 9.41
N PRO A 128 -10.56 -10.14 9.63
CA PRO A 128 -10.41 -10.78 10.95
C PRO A 128 -9.94 -9.83 12.07
N VAL A 129 -9.16 -8.80 11.73
CA VAL A 129 -8.70 -7.79 12.70
C VAL A 129 -9.84 -7.11 13.46
N LEU A 130 -11.02 -6.96 12.84
CA LEU A 130 -12.17 -6.34 13.48
C LEU A 130 -12.63 -7.14 14.69
N ILE A 131 -12.55 -8.48 14.63
CA ILE A 131 -12.89 -9.37 15.75
C ILE A 131 -11.98 -9.07 16.94
N ASP A 132 -10.67 -8.96 16.70
CA ASP A 132 -9.69 -8.66 17.75
C ASP A 132 -9.90 -7.27 18.36
N ILE A 133 -10.18 -6.27 17.52
CA ILE A 133 -10.48 -4.90 17.95
C ILE A 133 -11.74 -4.88 18.82
N TYR A 134 -12.84 -5.49 18.37
CA TYR A 134 -14.09 -5.51 19.14
C TYR A 134 -13.96 -6.28 20.45
N ASN A 135 -13.23 -7.40 20.46
CA ASN A 135 -12.92 -8.13 21.69
C ASN A 135 -12.13 -7.29 22.68
N LYS A 136 -11.15 -6.50 22.22
CA LYS A 136 -10.38 -5.59 23.08
C LYS A 136 -11.25 -4.44 23.60
N ILE A 137 -12.11 -3.85 22.76
CA ILE A 137 -13.08 -2.82 23.18
C ILE A 137 -13.96 -3.36 24.31
N ARG A 138 -14.56 -4.55 24.13
CA ARG A 138 -15.46 -5.16 25.12
C ARG A 138 -14.78 -5.43 26.47
N ARG A 139 -13.48 -5.79 26.47
CA ARG A 139 -12.69 -5.98 27.70
C ARG A 139 -12.35 -4.67 28.41
N LEU A 140 -12.35 -3.57 27.66
CA LEU A 140 -12.07 -2.23 28.14
C LEU A 140 -13.34 -1.43 28.42
N GLU A 141 -14.54 -1.95 28.24
CA GLU A 141 -15.78 -1.30 28.70
C GLU A 141 -16.01 -1.70 30.16
#